data_AF-A0A953LJ97-F1
#
_entry.id   AF-A0A953LJ97-F1
#
_cell.length_a   1.000
_cell.length_b   1.000
_cell.length_c   1.000
_cell.angle_alpha   90.00
_cell.angle_beta   90.00
_cell.angle_gamma   90.00
#
_symmetry.space_group_name_H-M   'P 1'
#
loop_
_entity.id
_entity.type
_entity.pdbx_description
1 polymer ?
#
loop_
_entity_poly.entity_id
_entity_poly.type
_entity_poly.pdbx_seq_one_letter_code
_entity_poly.pdbx_strand_id
1 'polypeptide(L)' 'MTFINYASREINCKIVYYGPGLGGKTTNLQYIYNKT' A
#
# COMPACT_ATOMS: atom_id res chain seq x y z
N MET A 1 -7.14 -8.75 -4.35
CA MET A 1 -6.97 -10.13 -3.88
C MET A 1 -5.91 -10.14 -2.82
N THR A 2 -6.28 -10.59 -1.62
CA THR A 2 -5.37 -10.79 -0.50
C THR A 2 -4.65 -12.13 -0.68
N PHE A 3 -3.35 -12.17 -0.38
CA PHE A 3 -2.53 -13.37 -0.47
C PHE A 3 -2.20 -13.88 0.93
N ILE A 4 -2.65 -15.09 1.25
CA ILE A 4 -2.43 -15.70 2.57
C ILE A 4 -1.18 -16.57 2.48
N ASN A 5 -0.09 -16.12 3.10
CA ASN A 5 1.14 -16.88 3.23
C ASN A 5 1.09 -17.72 4.51
N TYR A 6 0.77 -19.00 4.36
CA TYR A 6 0.68 -19.94 5.49
C TYR A 6 2.03 -20.30 6.09
N ALA A 7 3.12 -20.25 5.33
CA ALA A 7 4.47 -20.55 5.82
C ALA A 7 4.97 -19.46 6.78
N SER A 8 4.77 -18.19 6.40
CA SER A 8 5.11 -17.04 7.25
C SER A 8 4.00 -16.65 8.23
N ARG A 9 2.81 -17.28 8.14
CA ARG A 9 1.59 -16.92 8.89
C ARG A 9 1.17 -15.45 8.71
N GLU A 10 1.33 -14.93 7.50
CA GLU A 10 1.04 -13.54 7.16
C GLU A 10 -0.05 -13.41 6.10
N ILE A 11 -0.87 -12.37 6.21
CA ILE A 11 -1.89 -12.02 5.21
C ILE A 11 -1.43 -10.76 4.49
N ASN A 12 -1.10 -10.89 3.22
CA ASN A 12 -0.64 -9.80 2.37
C ASN A 12 -1.83 -9.10 1.72
N CYS A 13 -2.00 -7.82 2.06
CA CYS A 13 -3.05 -6.96 1.52
C CYS A 13 -2.45 -5.95 0.55
N LYS A 14 -2.90 -5.97 -0.71
CA LYS A 14 -2.48 -4.99 -1.72
C LYS A 14 -3.42 -3.79 -1.72
N ILE A 15 -2.91 -2.62 -1.33
CA ILE A 15 -3.63 -1.33 -1.41
C ILE A 15 -3.13 -0.60 -2.66
N VAL A 16 -4.07 -0.11 -3.49
CA VAL A 16 -3.75 0.61 -4.72
C VAL A 16 -4.26 2.03 -4.61
N TYR A 17 -3.35 3.01 -4.72
CA TYR A 17 -3.70 4.41 -4.89
C TYR A 17 -3.97 4.69 -6.36
N TYR A 18 -5.22 4.97 -6.70
CA TYR A 18 -5.64 5.28 -8.07
C TYR A 18 -5.99 6.76 -8.23
N GLY A 19 -5.85 7.27 -9.46
CA GLY A 19 -6.20 8.65 -9.81
C GLY A 19 -5.34 9.25 -10.93
N PRO A 20 -5.70 10.44 -11.45
CA PRO A 20 -4.98 11.12 -12.53
C PRO A 20 -3.55 11.53 -12.13
N GLY A 21 -2.74 11.91 -13.12
CA GLY A 21 -1.40 12.49 -12.90
C GLY A 21 -1.46 13.69 -11.95
N LEU A 22 -0.42 13.88 -11.13
CA LEU A 22 -0.33 14.93 -10.10
C LEU A 22 -1.39 14.86 -8.97
N GLY A 23 -2.25 13.84 -8.92
CA GLY A 23 -3.27 13.65 -7.87
C GLY A 23 -2.75 13.24 -6.49
N GLY A 24 -1.49 13.51 -6.13
CA GLY A 24 -0.97 13.30 -4.77
C GLY A 24 -0.74 11.85 -4.33
N LYS A 25 -0.84 10.86 -5.23
CA LYS A 25 -0.62 9.43 -4.91
C LYS A 25 0.75 9.17 -4.27
N THR A 26 1.81 9.75 -4.85
CA THR A 26 3.18 9.62 -4.35
C THR A 26 3.34 10.29 -2.98
N THR A 27 2.78 11.49 -2.81
CA THR A 27 2.82 12.24 -1.56
C THR A 27 2.13 11.49 -0.42
N ASN A 28 1.03 10.78 -0.70
CA ASN A 28 0.33 9.98 0.30
C ASN A 28 1.20 8.84 0.85
N LEU A 29 1.85 8.09 -0.04
CA LEU A 29 2.79 7.03 0.34
C LEU A 29 4.00 7.58 1.11
N GLN A 30 4.58 8.70 0.69
CA GLN A 30 5.69 9.35 1.39
C GLN A 30 5.29 9.81 2.80
N TYR A 31 4.08 10.36 2.97
CA TYR A 31 3.58 10.79 4.27
C TYR A 31 3.43 9.61 5.24
N ILE A 32 2.82 8.50 4.79
CA ILE A 32 2.65 7.30 5.62
C ILE A 32 4.01 6.70 5.98
N TYR A 33 4.92 6.59 5.01
CA TYR A 33 6.25 6.03 5.24
C TYR A 33 7.07 6.86 6.23
N ASN A 34 7.00 8.20 6.16
CA ASN A 34 7.77 9.07 7.05
C ASN A 34 7.13 9.26 8.44
N LYS A 35 5.83 8.99 8.58
CA LYS A 35 5.08 9.17 9.84
C LYS A 35 5.12 7.93 10.74
N THR A 36 5.59 6.81 10.21
CA THR A 36 5.69 5.51 10.92
C THR A 36 7.15 5.26 11.26
#